data_AF-A0A929CG73-F1
#
_entry.id   AF-A0A929CG73-F1
#
_cell.length_a   1.000
_cell.length_b   1.000
_cell.length_c   1.000
_cell.angle_alpha   90.00
_cell.angle_beta   90.00
_cell.angle_gamma   90.00
#
_symmetry.space_group_name_H-M   'P 1'
#
loop_
_entity.id
_entity.type
_entity.pdbx_description
1 polymer ?
#
loop_
_entity_poly.entity_id
_entity_poly.type
_entity_poly.pdbx_seq_one_letter_code
_entity_poly.pdbx_strand_id
1 'polypeptide(L)'
;MLPLRKNIAEMAGYVPGFQPEDEAGWIKLNTNENPYPPSPKVAEAIAAELANGGENLRKYPDAASRQARQDAAELYCVDPSWVIMANGSDELLNNLIRAFVGEGEEIA
;
A
#
# COMPACT_ATOMS: atom_id res chain seq x y z
N MET A 1 -32.20 9.84 7.29
CA MET A 1 -31.10 8.94 7.73
C MET A 1 -30.55 8.28 6.49
N LEU A 2 -29.22 8.27 6.27
CA LEU A 2 -28.64 7.64 5.08
C LEU A 2 -28.80 6.12 5.18
N PRO A 3 -29.21 5.41 4.11
CA PRO A 3 -29.43 3.97 4.14
C PRO A 3 -28.10 3.19 4.08
N LEU A 4 -27.29 3.30 5.13
CA LEU A 4 -26.03 2.56 5.29
C LEU A 4 -26.30 1.13 5.77
N ARG A 5 -25.41 0.19 5.44
CA ARG A 5 -25.39 -1.12 6.08
C ARG A 5 -25.18 -0.95 7.59
N LYS A 6 -25.88 -1.74 8.41
CA LYS A 6 -25.87 -1.63 9.87
C LYS A 6 -24.45 -1.70 10.46
N ASN A 7 -23.65 -2.68 10.04
CA ASN A 7 -22.28 -2.85 10.51
C ASN A 7 -21.36 -1.64 10.19
N ILE A 8 -21.61 -0.95 9.07
CA ILE A 8 -20.86 0.27 8.69
C ILE A 8 -21.30 1.46 9.56
N ALA A 9 -22.58 1.55 9.90
CA ALA A 9 -23.10 2.62 10.76
C ALA A 9 -22.67 2.47 12.23
N GLU A 10 -22.46 1.23 12.70
CA GLU A 10 -22.16 0.93 14.10
C GLU A 10 -20.66 0.81 14.40
N MET A 11 -19.80 0.53 13.41
CA MET A 11 -18.37 0.41 13.64
C MET A 11 -17.72 1.77 13.98
N ALA A 12 -16.74 1.75 14.89
CA ALA A 12 -15.84 2.87 15.07
C ALA A 12 -14.77 2.85 13.96
N GLY A 13 -14.38 4.04 13.49
CA GLY A 13 -13.21 4.18 12.61
C GLY A 13 -11.92 3.80 13.32
N TYR A 14 -10.90 3.44 12.54
CA TYR A 14 -9.55 3.25 13.08
C TYR A 14 -9.06 4.54 13.74
N VAL A 15 -8.51 4.42 14.96
CA VAL A 15 -7.92 5.54 15.71
C VAL A 15 -6.40 5.42 15.60
N PRO A 16 -5.73 6.30 14.81
CA PRO A 16 -4.28 6.30 14.74
C PRO A 16 -3.66 6.73 16.07
N GLY A 17 -2.39 6.36 16.28
CA GLY A 17 -1.59 6.92 17.37
C GLY A 17 -1.47 8.44 17.24
N PHE A 18 -1.33 9.13 18.38
CA PHE A 18 -1.13 10.57 18.38
C PHE A 18 0.14 10.98 17.63
N GLN A 19 0.06 12.05 16.85
CA GLN A 19 1.17 12.72 16.20
C GLN A 19 0.92 14.24 16.25
N PRO A 20 1.90 15.07 16.65
CA PRO A 20 1.75 16.52 16.66
C PRO A 20 1.60 17.06 15.23
N GLU A 21 0.91 18.19 15.07
CA GLU A 21 0.75 18.85 13.75
C GLU A 21 2.06 19.44 13.22
N ASP A 22 2.95 19.88 14.10
CA ASP A 22 4.30 20.34 13.76
C ASP A 22 5.34 19.35 14.28
N GLU A 23 5.97 18.67 13.33
CA GLU A 23 7.05 17.71 13.59
C GLU A 23 8.44 18.37 13.54
N ALA A 24 8.53 19.63 13.09
CA ALA A 24 9.80 20.34 13.03
C ALA A 24 10.38 20.51 14.44
N GLY A 25 11.50 19.84 14.71
CA GLY A 25 12.17 19.86 16.01
C GLY A 25 12.01 18.59 16.85
N TRP A 26 11.25 17.60 16.38
CA TRP A 26 11.11 16.31 17.04
C TRP A 26 12.08 15.27 16.48
N ILE A 27 12.52 14.34 17.34
CA ILE A 27 13.06 13.05 16.89
C ILE A 27 11.87 12.08 16.78
N LYS A 28 11.42 11.81 15.55
CA LYS A 28 10.22 11.02 15.27
C LYS A 28 10.50 9.52 15.37
N LEU A 29 9.81 8.83 16.28
CA LEU A 29 10.00 7.39 16.56
C LEU A 29 8.66 6.64 16.81
N ASN A 30 7.52 7.17 16.37
CA ASN A 30 6.18 6.66 16.72
C ASN A 30 5.49 5.79 15.64
N THR A 31 6.01 5.74 14.40
CA THR A 31 5.36 5.02 13.27
C THR A 31 6.25 3.99 12.57
N ASN A 32 7.39 3.62 13.17
CA ASN A 32 8.35 2.64 12.62
C ASN A 32 8.90 2.97 11.22
N GLU A 33 8.96 4.25 10.86
CA GLU A 33 9.59 4.69 9.60
C GLU A 33 11.10 4.38 9.59
N ASN A 34 11.64 4.14 8.40
CA ASN A 34 13.07 3.94 8.25
C ASN A 34 13.81 5.27 8.48
N PRO A 35 14.89 5.29 9.30
CA PRO A 35 15.64 6.52 9.56
C PRO A 35 16.50 6.97 8.37
N TYR A 36 16.71 6.12 7.37
CA TYR A 36 17.50 6.42 6.19
C TYR A 36 16.62 6.77 4.99
N PRO A 37 17.12 7.60 4.04
CA PRO A 37 16.49 7.78 2.75
C PRO A 37 16.37 6.45 1.98
N PRO A 38 15.44 6.35 1.00
CA PRO A 38 15.40 5.22 0.10
C PRO A 38 16.69 5.13 -0.73
N SER A 39 16.91 3.98 -1.39
CA SER A 39 18.03 3.79 -2.31
C SER A 39 18.06 4.90 -3.37
N PRO A 40 19.24 5.48 -3.71
CA PRO A 40 19.36 6.48 -4.78
C PRO A 40 18.76 6.04 -6.12
N LYS A 41 18.80 4.72 -6.40
CA LYS A 41 18.20 4.13 -7.61
C LYS A 41 16.68 4.30 -7.68
N VAL A 42 16.00 4.43 -6.54
CA VAL A 42 14.55 4.70 -6.50
C VAL A 42 14.27 6.12 -6.99
N ALA A 43 15.05 7.11 -6.52
CA ALA A 43 14.91 8.49 -6.96
C ALA A 43 15.22 8.64 -8.46
N GLU A 44 16.25 7.96 -8.94
CA GLU A 44 16.61 7.91 -10.37
C GLU A 44 15.47 7.31 -11.22
N ALA A 45 14.88 6.19 -10.80
CA ALA A 45 13.79 5.54 -11.51
C ALA A 45 12.52 6.42 -11.57
N ILE A 46 12.16 7.06 -10.45
CA ILE A 46 11.02 8.00 -10.41
C ILE A 46 11.27 9.20 -11.34
N ALA A 47 12.48 9.78 -11.29
CA ALA A 47 12.83 10.90 -12.15
C ALA A 47 12.82 10.54 -13.64
N ALA A 48 13.25 9.31 -13.98
CA ALA A 48 13.19 8.80 -15.35
C ALA A 48 11.74 8.61 -15.83
N GLU A 49 10.84 8.11 -14.98
CA GLU A 49 9.42 7.96 -15.34
C GLU A 49 8.72 9.32 -15.52
N LEU A 50 9.13 10.33 -14.73
CA LEU A 50 8.64 11.71 -14.84
C LEU A 50 9.30 12.52 -15.96
N ALA A 51 10.26 11.95 -16.68
CA ALA A 51 10.99 12.65 -17.74
C ALA A 51 10.06 13.10 -18.88
N ASN A 52 10.57 14.00 -19.74
CA ASN A 52 9.82 14.57 -20.86
C ASN A 52 8.49 15.23 -20.44
N GLY A 53 8.44 15.85 -19.26
CA GLY A 53 7.23 16.50 -18.75
C GLY A 53 6.15 15.52 -18.27
N GLY A 54 6.50 14.27 -17.96
CA GLY A 54 5.55 13.28 -17.45
C GLY A 54 4.59 12.74 -18.50
N GLU A 55 4.97 12.79 -19.78
CA GLU A 55 4.11 12.35 -20.89
C GLU A 55 3.57 10.91 -20.73
N ASN A 56 4.32 10.02 -20.07
CA ASN A 56 3.85 8.66 -19.78
C ASN A 56 2.68 8.60 -18.79
N LEU A 57 2.54 9.58 -17.89
CA LEU A 57 1.50 9.62 -16.85
C LEU A 57 0.07 9.77 -17.41
N ARG A 58 -0.07 10.14 -18.69
CA ARG A 58 -1.38 10.16 -19.36
C ARG A 58 -1.94 8.75 -19.64
N LYS A 59 -1.11 7.72 -19.50
CA LYS A 59 -1.48 6.31 -19.75
C LYS A 59 -1.71 5.60 -18.42
N TYR A 60 -2.59 4.59 -18.45
CA TYR A 60 -2.68 3.66 -17.33
C TYR A 60 -1.37 2.87 -17.17
N PRO A 61 -0.98 2.54 -15.92
CA PRO A 61 0.16 1.65 -15.65
C PRO A 61 -0.15 0.21 -16.09
N ASP A 62 0.85 -0.67 -16.03
CA ASP A 62 0.64 -2.11 -16.23
C ASP A 62 -0.25 -2.68 -15.13
N ALA A 63 -1.52 -2.93 -15.46
CA ALA A 63 -2.54 -3.34 -14.49
C ALA A 63 -2.16 -4.62 -13.70
N ALA A 64 -1.33 -5.49 -14.28
CA ALA A 64 -0.88 -6.73 -13.66
C ALA A 64 0.44 -6.59 -12.89
N SER A 65 1.09 -5.43 -12.93
CA SER A 65 2.40 -5.17 -12.30
C SER A 65 3.44 -6.26 -12.59
N ARG A 66 3.51 -6.73 -13.84
CA ARG A 66 4.21 -7.98 -14.20
C ARG A 66 5.69 -7.94 -13.89
N GLN A 67 6.37 -6.83 -14.21
CA GLN A 67 7.80 -6.71 -13.94
C GLN A 67 8.09 -6.72 -12.44
N ALA A 68 7.34 -5.95 -11.65
CA ALA A 68 7.51 -5.91 -10.20
C ALA A 68 7.29 -7.29 -9.54
N ARG A 69 6.33 -8.07 -10.05
CA ARG A 69 6.12 -9.47 -9.61
C ARG A 69 7.30 -10.37 -9.95
N GLN A 70 7.88 -10.24 -11.15
CA GLN A 70 9.05 -11.02 -11.56
C GLN A 70 10.25 -10.70 -10.67
N ASP A 71 10.53 -9.41 -10.46
CA ASP A 71 11.67 -8.95 -9.64
C ASP A 71 11.53 -9.43 -8.18
N ALA A 72 10.33 -9.33 -7.61
CA ALA A 72 10.05 -9.83 -6.26
C ALA A 72 10.15 -11.37 -6.19
N ALA A 73 9.63 -12.08 -7.19
CA ALA A 73 9.69 -13.54 -7.24
C ALA A 73 11.12 -14.06 -7.34
N GLU A 74 11.98 -13.40 -8.11
CA GLU A 74 13.42 -13.71 -8.17
C GLU A 74 14.09 -13.47 -6.81
N LEU A 75 13.84 -12.31 -6.19
CA LEU A 75 14.39 -11.96 -4.88
C LEU A 75 14.03 -13.00 -3.79
N TYR A 76 12.79 -13.48 -3.80
CA TYR A 76 12.30 -14.45 -2.81
C TYR A 76 12.39 -15.91 -3.27
N CYS A 77 12.95 -16.17 -4.46
CA CYS A 77 13.10 -17.49 -5.07
C CYS A 77 11.77 -18.30 -5.15
N VAL A 78 10.71 -17.65 -5.62
CA VAL A 78 9.38 -18.26 -5.85
C VAL A 78 8.95 -18.10 -7.30
N ASP A 79 7.89 -18.81 -7.72
CA ASP A 79 7.28 -18.58 -9.03
C ASP A 79 6.53 -17.23 -9.05
N PRO A 80 6.60 -16.41 -10.12
CA PRO A 80 5.88 -15.14 -10.19
C PRO A 80 4.37 -15.26 -9.98
N SER A 81 3.75 -16.42 -10.24
CA SER A 81 2.34 -16.71 -9.95
C SER A 81 2.00 -16.72 -8.45
N TRP A 82 3.00 -16.84 -7.57
CA TRP A 82 2.86 -16.77 -6.12
C TRP A 82 2.94 -15.34 -5.57
N VAL A 83 3.17 -14.34 -6.42
CA VAL A 83 3.31 -12.94 -6.01
C VAL A 83 2.17 -12.09 -6.57
N ILE A 84 1.60 -11.24 -5.72
CA ILE A 84 0.63 -10.19 -6.10
C ILE A 84 1.12 -8.84 -5.55
N MET A 85 1.02 -7.79 -6.37
CA MET A 85 1.32 -6.41 -5.95
C MET A 85 0.06 -5.72 -5.45
N ALA A 86 0.21 -4.77 -4.53
CA ALA A 86 -0.87 -3.96 -4.00
C ALA A 86 -0.36 -2.59 -3.55
N ASN A 87 -1.27 -1.63 -3.37
CA ASN A 87 -0.95 -0.30 -2.85
C ASN A 87 -0.88 -0.34 -1.31
N GLY A 88 0.23 -0.88 -0.80
CA GLY A 88 0.42 -1.17 0.62
C GLY A 88 -0.23 -2.48 1.04
N SER A 89 0.29 -3.09 2.10
CA SER A 89 -0.17 -4.42 2.57
C SER A 89 -1.61 -4.43 3.07
N ASP A 90 -2.13 -3.31 3.57
CA ASP A 90 -3.52 -3.20 4.06
C ASP A 90 -4.55 -3.51 2.97
N GLU A 91 -4.25 -3.19 1.71
CA GLU A 91 -5.10 -3.58 0.59
C GLU A 91 -5.21 -5.11 0.47
N LEU A 92 -4.09 -5.83 0.64
CA LEU A 92 -4.10 -7.29 0.63
C LEU A 92 -4.80 -7.86 1.85
N LEU A 93 -4.61 -7.29 3.05
CA LEU A 93 -5.35 -7.70 4.25
C LEU A 93 -6.87 -7.58 4.05
N ASN A 94 -7.32 -6.44 3.52
CA ASN A 94 -8.72 -6.23 3.16
C ASN A 94 -9.20 -7.23 2.10
N ASN A 95 -8.42 -7.47 1.04
CA ASN A 95 -8.81 -8.39 -0.02
C ASN A 95 -8.85 -9.85 0.44
N LEU A 96 -7.95 -10.26 1.35
CA LEU A 96 -7.97 -11.59 1.97
C LEU A 96 -9.26 -11.81 2.75
N ILE A 97 -9.69 -10.85 3.59
CA ILE A 97 -10.96 -10.94 4.30
C ILE A 97 -12.11 -11.08 3.30
N ARG A 98 -12.15 -10.24 2.26
CA ARG A 98 -13.22 -10.30 1.23
C ARG A 98 -13.23 -11.60 0.42
N ALA A 99 -12.10 -12.27 0.28
CA ALA A 99 -11.97 -13.52 -0.47
C ALA A 99 -12.36 -14.75 0.36
N PHE A 100 -12.08 -14.73 1.66
CA PHE A 100 -12.20 -15.91 2.52
C PHE A 100 -13.32 -15.84 3.56
N VAL A 101 -13.88 -14.66 3.83
CA VAL A 101 -14.74 -14.41 5.00
C VAL A 101 -15.98 -13.64 4.57
N GLY A 102 -17.12 -14.33 4.59
CA GLY A 102 -18.43 -13.75 4.36
C GLY A 102 -18.93 -12.91 5.54
N GLU A 103 -19.98 -12.12 5.29
CA GLU A 103 -20.66 -11.39 6.37
C GLU A 103 -21.25 -12.39 7.39
N GLY A 104 -20.80 -12.29 8.65
CA GLY A 104 -21.20 -13.19 9.73
C GLY A 104 -20.24 -14.36 9.99
N GLU A 105 -19.21 -14.53 9.17
CA GLU A 105 -18.11 -15.47 9.42
C GLU A 105 -17.02 -14.83 10.29
N GLU A 106 -16.14 -15.66 10.85
CA GLU A 106 -15.17 -15.25 11.87
C GLU A 106 -13.75 -15.08 11.30
N ILE A 107 -13.04 -14.06 11.81
CA ILE A 107 -11.59 -13.86 11.69
C ILE A 107 -11.03 -13.36 13.02
N ALA A 108 -9.72 -13.49 13.19
CA ALA A 108 -8.96 -12.98 14.33
C ALA A 108 -7.72 -12.22 13.86
#